data_AF-A0A453R131-F1
#
_entry.id   AF-A0A453R131-F1
#
_cell.length_a   1.000
_cell.length_b   1.000
_cell.length_c   1.000
_cell.angle_alpha   90.00
_cell.angle_beta   90.00
_cell.angle_gamma   90.00
#
_symmetry.space_group_name_H-M   'P 1'
#
loop_
_entity.id
_entity.type
_entity.pdbx_description
1 polymer ?
#
loop_
_entity_poly.entity_id
_entity_poly.type
_entity_poly.pdbx_seq_one_letter_code
_entity_poly.pdbx_strand_id
1 'polypeptide(L)'
;MSTLQVSCFGGDGQSDTGDYWRLEIEGKDKVWKRDQKVRLRHVDTGGYLHSHNKKYNRLGGGQQEVCGVRDKRAENIWSTAEGVYLPVDESK
;
A
#
# COMPACT_ATOMS: atom_id res chain seq x y z
N MET A 1 -1.84 6.68 19.77
CA MET A 1 -2.13 5.51 18.89
C MET A 1 -0.81 4.92 18.46
N SER A 2 -0.59 3.63 18.69
CA SER A 2 0.56 2.90 18.16
C SER A 2 0.29 2.57 16.68
N THR A 3 1.23 2.89 15.81
CA THR A 3 1.22 2.52 14.39
C THR A 3 1.99 1.21 14.21
N LEU A 4 1.69 0.48 13.13
CA LEU A 4 2.47 -0.70 12.73
C LEU A 4 3.63 -0.27 11.82
N GLN A 5 4.82 -0.82 12.02
CA GLN A 5 5.93 -0.59 11.10
C GLN A 5 5.62 -1.18 9.72
N VAL A 6 6.05 -0.49 8.66
CA VAL A 6 6.09 -0.99 7.29
C VAL A 6 7.54 -0.88 6.81
N SER A 7 8.00 -1.88 6.08
CA SER A 7 9.40 -2.00 5.63
C SER A 7 9.47 -2.73 4.29
N CYS A 8 10.63 -2.65 3.63
CA CYS A 8 10.96 -3.54 2.53
C CYS A 8 11.79 -4.70 3.10
N PHE A 9 11.38 -5.93 2.82
CA PHE A 9 11.99 -7.14 3.35
C PHE A 9 12.22 -8.16 2.23
N GLY A 10 13.20 -9.06 2.41
CA GLY A 10 13.41 -10.20 1.52
C GLY A 10 14.20 -9.90 0.23
N GLY A 11 13.91 -10.70 -0.81
CA GLY A 11 14.57 -10.69 -2.13
C GLY A 11 13.92 -11.71 -3.08
N ASP A 12 14.49 -11.93 -4.28
CA ASP A 12 13.85 -12.68 -5.38
C ASP A 12 13.36 -14.10 -5.02
N GLY A 13 13.97 -14.76 -4.03
CA GLY A 13 13.56 -16.07 -3.53
C GLY A 13 13.15 -16.07 -2.05
N GLN A 14 12.99 -14.90 -1.44
CA GLN A 14 12.74 -14.77 -0.01
C GLN A 14 11.52 -13.85 0.21
N SER A 15 10.39 -14.48 0.48
CA SER A 15 9.12 -13.83 0.78
C SER A 15 8.28 -14.74 1.68
N ASP A 16 7.42 -14.14 2.51
CA ASP A 16 6.46 -14.85 3.36
C ASP A 16 5.09 -14.13 3.41
N THR A 17 4.20 -14.55 4.32
CA THR A 17 2.84 -13.96 4.42
C THR A 17 2.86 -12.51 4.88
N GLY A 18 3.95 -12.04 5.48
CA GLY A 18 4.17 -10.63 5.83
C GLY A 18 4.35 -9.71 4.63
N ASP A 19 4.49 -10.26 3.42
CA ASP A 19 4.53 -9.49 2.19
C ASP A 19 3.14 -9.37 1.51
N TYR A 20 2.11 -10.02 2.08
CA TYR A 20 0.79 -10.09 1.44
C TYR A 20 -0.08 -8.88 1.79
N TRP A 21 -0.49 -8.16 0.74
CA TRP A 21 -1.41 -7.04 0.82
C TRP A 21 -2.67 -7.32 0.01
N ARG A 22 -3.83 -7.19 0.65
CA ARG A 22 -5.12 -7.22 -0.02
C ARG A 22 -5.40 -5.85 -0.65
N LEU A 23 -5.61 -5.83 -1.96
CA LEU A 23 -6.12 -4.67 -2.67
C LEU A 23 -7.62 -4.51 -2.42
N GLU A 24 -8.02 -3.35 -1.92
CA GLU A 24 -9.43 -2.94 -1.79
C GLU A 24 -9.66 -1.74 -2.71
N ILE A 25 -10.52 -1.90 -3.72
CA ILE A 25 -10.93 -0.78 -4.58
C ILE A 25 -11.98 0.05 -3.85
N GLU A 26 -11.79 1.36 -3.78
CA GLU A 26 -12.81 2.27 -3.24
C GLU A 26 -13.91 2.44 -4.29
N GLY A 27 -14.93 1.59 -4.22
CA GLY A 27 -16.02 1.56 -5.18
C GLY A 27 -16.62 0.16 -5.34
N LYS A 28 -17.31 -0.05 -6.46
CA LYS A 28 -17.92 -1.33 -6.82
C LYS A 28 -17.21 -2.06 -7.96
N ASP A 29 -16.16 -1.45 -8.51
CA ASP A 29 -15.38 -2.04 -9.60
C ASP A 29 -14.70 -3.32 -9.11
N LYS A 30 -14.59 -4.30 -10.00
CA LYS A 30 -13.96 -5.60 -9.74
C LYS A 30 -12.54 -5.71 -10.27
N VAL A 31 -12.14 -4.76 -11.10
CA VAL A 31 -10.83 -4.70 -11.75
C VAL A 31 -10.20 -3.36 -11.42
N TRP A 32 -8.96 -3.40 -10.94
CA TRP A 32 -8.21 -2.20 -10.62
C TRP A 32 -7.71 -1.52 -11.89
N LYS A 33 -7.96 -0.22 -11.99
CA LYS A 33 -7.57 0.63 -13.10
C LYS A 33 -6.65 1.74 -12.61
N ARG A 34 -5.92 2.34 -13.54
CA ARG A 34 -5.12 3.55 -13.28
C ARG A 34 -5.98 4.64 -12.65
N ASP A 35 -5.39 5.42 -11.75
CA ASP A 35 -5.99 6.57 -11.05
C ASP A 35 -7.19 6.23 -10.13
N GLN A 36 -7.59 4.96 -10.03
CA GLN A 36 -8.61 4.55 -9.06
C GLN A 36 -8.06 4.65 -7.65
N LYS A 37 -8.93 5.13 -6.76
CA LYS A 37 -8.71 5.13 -5.32
C LYS A 37 -8.75 3.71 -4.80
N VAL A 38 -7.69 3.30 -4.11
CA VAL A 38 -7.56 1.98 -3.51
C VAL A 38 -6.99 2.08 -2.12
N ARG A 39 -7.12 0.98 -1.38
CA ARG A 39 -6.38 0.74 -0.14
C ARG A 39 -5.62 -0.56 -0.26
N LEU A 40 -4.48 -0.62 0.40
CA LEU A 40 -3.71 -1.83 0.58
C LEU A 40 -3.83 -2.23 2.06
N ARG A 41 -4.45 -3.39 2.33
CA ARG A 41 -4.62 -3.92 3.68
C ARG A 41 -3.69 -5.10 3.88
N HIS A 42 -2.74 -4.98 4.80
CA HIS A 42 -1.85 -6.06 5.17
C HIS A 42 -2.66 -7.24 5.71
N VAL A 43 -2.44 -8.44 5.16
CA VAL A 43 -3.29 -9.60 5.43
C VAL A 43 -3.18 -10.05 6.89
N ASP A 44 -1.96 -10.17 7.41
CA ASP A 44 -1.74 -10.78 8.73
C ASP A 44 -2.11 -9.84 9.89
N THR A 45 -1.88 -8.53 9.73
CA THR A 45 -2.10 -7.54 10.81
C THR A 45 -3.41 -6.77 10.68
N GLY A 46 -4.05 -6.84 9.50
CA GLY A 46 -5.22 -6.06 9.15
C GLY A 46 -4.98 -4.55 9.01
N GLY A 47 -3.72 -4.08 9.09
CA GLY A 47 -3.37 -2.67 8.97
C GLY A 47 -3.44 -2.18 7.52
N TYR A 48 -3.99 -0.99 7.30
CA TYR A 48 -3.97 -0.31 6.00
C TYR A 48 -2.66 0.47 5.83
N LEU A 49 -2.04 0.37 4.65
CA LEU A 49 -0.88 1.17 4.26
C LEU A 49 -1.24 2.65 4.34
N HIS A 50 -0.51 3.41 5.14
CA HIS A 50 -0.86 4.76 5.54
C HIS A 50 0.36 5.66 5.47
N SER A 51 0.19 6.89 4.99
CA SER A 51 1.22 7.94 5.06
C SER A 51 0.59 9.24 5.53
N HIS A 52 1.35 10.04 6.26
CA HIS A 52 0.84 11.26 6.86
C HIS A 52 1.95 12.29 7.02
N ASN A 53 1.59 13.53 7.36
CA ASN A 53 2.56 14.64 7.44
C ASN A 53 3.45 14.60 8.70
N LYS A 54 3.92 13.42 9.12
CA LYS A 54 5.03 13.27 10.06
C LYS A 54 6.28 12.95 9.26
N LYS A 55 7.32 13.77 9.45
CA LYS A 55 8.53 13.74 8.62
C LYS A 55 9.78 13.44 9.44
N TYR A 56 10.75 12.78 8.80
CA TYR A 56 12.06 12.57 9.39
C TYR A 56 12.91 13.85 9.31
N ASN A 57 13.43 14.29 10.47
CA ASN A 57 14.08 15.60 10.61
C ASN A 57 15.61 15.59 10.51
N ARG A 58 16.27 14.43 10.54
CA ARG A 58 17.71 14.37 10.86
C ARG A 58 18.63 13.93 9.72
N LEU A 59 18.23 12.97 8.88
CA LEU A 59 19.01 12.50 7.72
C LEU A 59 18.00 12.08 6.62
N GLY A 60 17.97 12.77 5.48
CA GLY A 60 17.04 12.45 4.37
C GLY A 60 15.83 13.39 4.16
N GLY A 61 15.80 14.55 4.81
CA GLY A 61 15.12 15.77 4.35
C GLY A 61 13.64 15.65 3.95
N GLY A 62 12.73 15.54 4.92
CA GLY A 62 11.31 15.86 4.69
C GLY A 62 10.43 14.75 4.13
N GLN A 63 10.95 13.53 4.00
CA GLN A 63 10.15 12.34 3.68
C GLN A 63 9.14 12.04 4.79
N GLN A 64 7.95 11.56 4.40
CA GLN A 64 6.88 11.17 5.32
C GLN A 64 7.09 9.75 5.86
N GLU A 65 6.60 9.50 7.08
CA GLU A 65 6.47 8.15 7.63
C GLU A 65 5.39 7.37 6.87
N VAL A 66 5.74 6.15 6.45
CA VAL A 66 4.78 5.13 5.98
C VAL A 66 4.63 4.08 7.07
N CYS A 67 3.38 3.78 7.44
CA CYS A 67 3.05 2.86 8.52
C CYS A 67 1.70 2.16 8.28
N GLY A 68 1.34 1.23 9.15
CA GLY A 68 0.04 0.56 9.15
C GLY A 68 -0.91 1.14 10.20
N VAL A 69 -2.15 1.43 9.78
CA VAL A 69 -3.25 1.89 10.66
C VAL A 69 -4.48 1.00 10.45
N ARG A 70 -5.09 0.49 11.52
CA ARG A 70 -6.23 -0.45 11.42
C ARG A 70 -7.55 0.19 10.99
N ASP A 71 -7.70 1.49 11.18
CA ASP A 71 -8.90 2.23 10.75
C ASP A 71 -8.78 2.67 9.29
N LYS A 72 -9.89 2.66 8.55
CA LYS A 72 -9.99 3.38 7.26
C LYS A 72 -10.00 4.90 7.52
N ARG A 73 -9.13 5.61 6.83
CA ARG A 73 -8.94 7.07 6.90
C ARG A 73 -8.76 7.66 5.50
N ALA A 74 -8.56 8.97 5.40
CA ALA A 74 -8.27 9.61 4.11
C ALA A 74 -6.83 9.33 3.67
N GLU A 75 -5.92 9.26 4.63
CA GLU A 75 -4.47 9.15 4.50
C GLU A 75 -3.95 7.73 4.17
N ASN A 76 -4.86 6.76 4.12
CA ASN A 76 -4.60 5.41 3.61
C ASN A 76 -5.43 5.11 2.35
N ILE A 77 -5.75 6.14 1.57
CA ILE A 77 -6.21 6.04 0.19
C ILE A 77 -5.01 6.33 -0.72
N TRP A 78 -4.79 5.44 -1.68
CA TRP A 78 -3.72 5.53 -2.68
C TRP A 78 -4.33 5.51 -4.07
N SER A 79 -3.61 6.04 -5.05
CA SER A 79 -3.90 5.89 -6.47
C SER A 79 -2.59 5.67 -7.21
N THR A 80 -2.60 4.88 -8.28
CA THR A 80 -1.44 4.86 -9.18
C THR A 80 -1.36 6.19 -9.92
N ALA A 81 -0.14 6.57 -10.31
CA ALA A 81 0.10 7.78 -11.10
C ALA A 81 0.82 7.39 -12.41
N GLU A 82 2.12 7.10 -12.34
CA GLU A 82 2.93 6.69 -13.47
C GLU A 82 3.08 5.16 -13.48
N GLY A 83 2.70 4.49 -14.57
CA GLY A 83 2.72 3.04 -14.65
C GLY A 83 2.88 2.52 -16.08
N VAL A 84 3.55 1.37 -16.20
CA VAL A 84 3.65 0.58 -17.43
C VAL A 84 2.83 -0.69 -17.20
N TYR A 85 1.76 -0.88 -17.99
CA TYR A 85 0.83 -1.99 -17.83
C TYR A 85 1.08 -3.02 -18.95
N LEU A 86 1.38 -4.25 -18.56
CA LEU A 86 1.57 -5.34 -19.51
C LEU A 86 0.22 -5.76 -20.12
N PRO A 87 0.20 -6.32 -21.35
CA PRO A 87 -1.00 -6.84 -21.96
C PRO A 87 -1.69 -7.88 -21.06
N VAL A 88 -3.02 -7.84 -21.03
CA VAL A 88 -3.81 -8.87 -20.34
C VAL A 88 -3.82 -10.11 -21.23
N ASP A 89 -3.42 -11.24 -20.67
CA ASP A 89 -3.62 -12.53 -21.32
C ASP A 89 -5.09 -12.93 -21.17
N GLU A 90 -5.85 -12.81 -22.26
CA GLU A 90 -7.28 -13.14 -22.31
C GLU A 90 -7.54 -14.65 -22.48
N SER A 91 -6.51 -15.50 -22.43
CA SER A 91 -6.67 -16.97 -22.58
C SER A 91 -7.19 -17.70 -21.33
N LYS A 92 -7.70 -16.98 -20.32
CA LYS A 92 -8.25 -17.53 -19.07
C LYS A 92 -9.76 -17.39 -18.95
#